data_AF-A0A930T3J0-F1
#
_entry.id   AF-A0A930T3J0-F1
#
_cell.length_a   1.000
_cell.length_b   1.000
_cell.length_c   1.000
_cell.angle_alpha   90.00
_cell.angle_beta   90.00
_cell.angle_gamma   90.00
#
_symmetry.space_group_name_H-M   'P 1'
#
loop_
_entity.id
_entity.type
_entity.pdbx_description
1 polymer ?
#
loop_
_entity_poly.entity_id
_entity_poly.type
_entity_poly.pdbx_seq_one_letter_code
_entity_poly.pdbx_strand_id
1 'polypeptide(L)'
;MNISPKRLKEIANIPDDAIDTSDIPELDDNFWRKAKMVKPITKKTISIRLDSDILDWFKCQEKGYQTSINNVLRTYVEHQKINKENNN
;
A
#
# COMPACT_ATOMS: atom_id res chain seq x y z
N MET A 1 14.93 -15.85 -8.03
CA MET A 1 14.43 -17.17 -8.48
C MET A 1 14.47 -17.20 -9.99
N ASN A 2 15.10 -18.22 -10.59
CA ASN A 2 15.31 -18.33 -12.03
C ASN A 2 14.63 -19.63 -12.47
N ILE A 3 13.57 -19.54 -13.26
CA ILE A 3 12.84 -20.71 -13.75
C ILE A 3 13.73 -21.40 -14.79
N SER A 4 13.96 -22.71 -14.63
CA SER A 4 14.80 -23.49 -15.55
C SER A 4 14.20 -23.50 -16.98
N PRO A 5 15.03 -23.44 -18.05
CA PRO A 5 14.56 -23.47 -19.43
C PRO A 5 13.65 -24.65 -19.77
N LYS A 6 13.84 -25.78 -19.07
CA LYS A 6 13.00 -26.98 -19.22
C LYS A 6 11.56 -26.73 -18.74
N ARG A 7 11.40 -26.02 -17.60
CA ARG A 7 10.09 -25.68 -17.03
C ARG A 7 9.32 -24.68 -17.88
N LEU A 8 10.01 -23.75 -18.53
CA LEU A 8 9.39 -22.82 -19.48
C LEU A 8 8.76 -23.52 -20.68
N LYS A 9 9.45 -24.53 -21.23
CA LYS A 9 8.92 -25.34 -22.34
C LYS A 9 7.71 -26.18 -21.92
N GLU A 10 7.73 -26.71 -20.70
CA GLU A 10 6.60 -27.46 -20.14
C GLU A 10 5.37 -26.55 -19.96
N ILE A 11 5.54 -25.36 -19.36
CA ILE A 11 4.44 -24.39 -19.18
C ILE A 11 3.86 -23.94 -20.52
N ALA A 12 4.72 -23.69 -21.52
CA ALA A 12 4.28 -23.25 -22.85
C ALA A 12 3.48 -24.30 -23.64
N ASN A 13 3.52 -25.58 -23.21
CA ASN A 13 2.82 -26.67 -23.88
C ASN A 13 1.57 -27.15 -23.11
N ILE A 14 1.24 -26.47 -22.00
CA ILE A 14 -0.02 -26.69 -21.28
C ILE A 14 -1.13 -25.99 -22.09
N PRO A 15 -2.20 -26.70 -22.47
CA PRO A 15 -3.34 -26.07 -23.15
C PRO A 15 -4.08 -25.14 -22.19
N ASP A 16 -4.52 -23.98 -22.70
CA ASP A 16 -5.22 -22.96 -21.90
C ASP A 16 -6.49 -23.49 -21.21
N ASP A 17 -7.16 -24.49 -21.80
CA ASP A 17 -8.35 -25.15 -21.26
C ASP A 17 -8.08 -25.96 -19.97
N ALA A 18 -6.82 -26.35 -19.73
CA ALA A 18 -6.40 -27.03 -18.51
C ALA A 18 -6.04 -26.05 -17.37
N ILE A 19 -6.15 -24.73 -17.60
CA ILE A 19 -5.95 -23.71 -16.58
C ILE A 19 -7.25 -23.57 -15.80
N ASP A 20 -7.24 -24.07 -14.55
CA ASP A 20 -8.35 -23.86 -13.63
C ASP A 20 -8.42 -22.37 -13.22
N THR A 21 -9.46 -21.68 -13.66
CA THR A 21 -9.75 -20.27 -13.33
C THR A 21 -10.94 -20.14 -12.37
N SER A 22 -11.40 -21.24 -11.77
CA SER A 22 -12.61 -21.27 -10.93
C SER A 22 -12.53 -20.35 -9.71
N ASP A 23 -11.31 -20.03 -9.24
CA ASP A 23 -11.03 -19.15 -8.10
C ASP A 23 -10.88 -17.67 -8.48
N ILE A 24 -10.76 -17.35 -9.77
CA ILE A 24 -10.56 -15.99 -10.29
C ILE A 24 -11.71 -15.65 -11.23
N PRO A 25 -12.85 -15.14 -10.71
CA PRO A 25 -13.96 -14.73 -11.54
C PRO A 25 -13.54 -13.58 -12.47
N GLU A 26 -14.14 -13.52 -13.65
CA GLU A 26 -13.90 -12.43 -14.60
C GLU A 26 -14.26 -11.07 -13.97
N LEU A 27 -13.35 -10.09 -14.12
CA LEU A 27 -13.57 -8.73 -13.62
C LEU A 27 -14.60 -8.02 -14.50
N ASP A 28 -15.81 -7.84 -13.98
CA ASP A 28 -16.91 -7.19 -14.69
C ASP A 28 -16.85 -5.65 -14.62
N ASP A 29 -17.65 -4.98 -15.46
CA ASP A 29 -17.75 -3.52 -15.46
C ASP A 29 -18.21 -2.96 -14.09
N ASN A 30 -18.94 -3.75 -13.29
CA ASN A 30 -19.34 -3.35 -11.95
C ASN A 30 -18.16 -3.34 -10.96
N PHE A 31 -17.21 -4.27 -11.10
CA PHE A 31 -15.96 -4.28 -10.35
C PHE A 31 -15.18 -3.00 -10.62
N TRP A 32 -14.97 -2.66 -11.90
CA TRP A 32 -14.23 -1.45 -12.28
C TRP A 32 -14.96 -0.16 -11.88
N ARG A 33 -16.30 -0.14 -11.91
CA ARG A 33 -17.10 1.01 -11.44
C ARG A 33 -16.96 1.26 -9.92
N LYS A 34 -16.69 0.22 -9.13
CA LYS A 34 -16.46 0.32 -7.67
C LYS A 34 -14.99 0.38 -7.30
N ALA A 35 -14.09 0.10 -8.24
CA ALA A 35 -12.66 0.08 -8.00
C ALA A 35 -12.16 1.48 -7.65
N LYS A 36 -11.61 1.63 -6.44
CA LYS A 36 -10.92 2.86 -6.03
C LYS A 36 -9.47 2.77 -6.47
N MET A 37 -9.05 3.68 -7.34
CA MET A 37 -7.66 3.81 -7.73
C MET A 37 -6.82 4.30 -6.54
N VAL A 38 -6.22 3.37 -5.81
CA VAL A 38 -5.30 3.69 -4.73
C VAL A 38 -3.93 3.97 -5.33
N LYS A 39 -3.48 5.23 -5.26
CA LYS A 39 -2.08 5.52 -5.55
C LYS A 39 -1.24 4.89 -4.43
N PRO A 40 -0.27 4.01 -4.72
CA PRO A 40 0.62 3.51 -3.69
C PRO A 40 1.33 4.73 -3.07
N ILE A 41 1.09 4.94 -1.78
CA ILE A 41 1.72 6.03 -1.04
C ILE A 41 3.21 5.68 -0.97
N THR A 42 4.01 6.33 -1.80
CA THR A 42 5.46 6.19 -1.77
C THR A 42 5.97 6.88 -0.50
N LYS A 43 6.17 6.07 0.55
CA LYS A 43 6.81 6.54 1.78
C LYS A 43 8.26 6.86 1.45
N LYS A 44 8.69 8.09 1.70
CA LYS A 44 10.11 8.48 1.60
C LYS A 44 10.77 8.21 2.94
N THR A 45 11.83 7.41 2.95
CA THR A 45 12.66 7.23 4.14
C THR A 45 13.48 8.49 4.35
N ILE A 46 13.14 9.26 5.38
CA ILE A 46 13.89 10.45 5.79
C ILE A 46 14.36 10.25 7.24
N SER A 47 15.55 10.75 7.57
CA SER A 47 16.06 10.78 8.93
C SER A 47 15.66 12.09 9.60
N ILE A 48 14.66 12.06 10.47
CA ILE A 48 14.23 13.21 11.28
C ILE A 48 14.68 13.00 12.73
N ARG A 49 14.99 14.10 13.43
CA ARG A 49 15.21 14.08 14.87
C ARG A 49 13.88 14.35 15.56
N LEU A 50 13.54 13.51 16.53
CA LEU A 50 12.37 13.66 17.39
C LEU A 50 12.84 13.63 18.83
N ASP A 51 12.13 14.34 19.70
CA ASP A 51 12.42 14.35 21.12
C ASP A 51 12.22 12.94 21.72
N SER A 52 13.05 12.63 22.73
CA SER A 52 13.12 11.29 23.32
C SER A 52 11.84 10.90 24.03
N ASP A 53 11.19 11.84 24.71
CA ASP A 53 9.92 11.66 25.40
C ASP A 53 8.79 11.28 24.44
N ILE A 54 8.76 11.92 23.27
CA ILE A 54 7.78 11.62 22.22
C ILE A 54 8.03 10.22 21.65
N LEU A 55 9.29 9.88 21.36
CA LEU A 55 9.66 8.55 20.88
C LEU A 55 9.29 7.45 21.87
N ASP A 56 9.56 7.66 23.15
CA ASP A 56 9.26 6.68 24.20
C ASP A 56 7.75 6.51 24.38
N TRP A 57 6.97 7.59 24.29
CA TRP A 57 5.51 7.50 24.30
C TRP A 57 4.95 6.65 23.15
N PHE A 58 5.41 6.88 21.91
CA PHE A 58 4.96 6.10 20.76
C PHE A 58 5.45 4.65 20.79
N LYS A 59 6.63 4.38 21.34
CA LYS A 59 7.15 3.02 21.52
C LYS A 59 6.37 2.22 22.55
N CYS A 60 5.85 2.87 23.59
CA CYS A 60 5.04 2.22 24.63
C CYS A 60 3.66 1.76 24.11
N GLN A 61 3.12 2.39 23.06
CA GLN A 61 1.77 2.11 22.58
C GLN A 61 1.69 0.88 21.65
N GLU A 62 2.57 0.74 20.64
CA GLU A 62 2.42 -0.34 19.63
C GLU A 62 3.73 -0.80 18.94
N LYS A 63 3.69 -2.04 18.40
CA LYS A 63 4.65 -2.55 17.40
C LYS A 63 4.47 -1.82 16.06
N GLY A 64 4.97 -0.59 15.97
CA GLY A 64 4.87 0.21 14.74
C GLY A 64 4.89 1.72 14.94
N TYR A 65 5.67 2.21 15.92
CA TYR A 65 5.71 3.64 16.28
C TYR A 65 5.87 4.60 15.09
N GLN A 66 6.63 4.21 14.06
CA GLN A 66 6.80 5.01 12.83
C GLN A 66 5.47 5.22 12.07
N THR A 67 4.59 4.23 12.04
CA THR A 67 3.28 4.33 11.40
C THR A 67 2.37 5.29 12.17
N SER A 68 2.39 5.21 13.50
CA SER A 68 1.61 6.10 14.36
C SER A 68 2.06 7.56 14.22
N ILE A 69 3.38 7.80 14.26
CA ILE A 69 3.96 9.14 14.00
C ILE A 69 3.52 9.67 12.63
N ASN A 70 3.60 8.85 11.59
CA ASN A 70 3.17 9.25 10.24
C ASN A 70 1.67 9.60 10.17
N ASN A 71 0.81 8.87 10.90
CA ASN A 71 -0.62 9.15 10.92
C ASN A 71 -0.91 10.50 11.60
N VAL A 72 -0.28 10.78 12.75
CA VAL A 72 -0.42 12.06 13.45
C VAL A 72 0.02 13.23 12.56
N LEU A 73 1.18 13.11 11.91
CA LEU A 73 1.68 14.13 10.98
C LEU A 73 0.73 14.34 9.79
N ARG A 74 0.16 13.25 9.25
CA ARG A 74 -0.80 13.33 8.15
C ARG A 74 -2.05 14.11 8.55
N THR A 75 -2.65 13.78 9.70
CA THR A 75 -3.84 14.48 10.20
C THR A 75 -3.57 15.96 10.43
N TYR A 76 -2.41 16.31 11.00
CA TYR A 76 -2.02 17.71 11.17
C TYR A 76 -1.93 18.46 9.84
N VAL A 77 -1.28 17.87 8.84
CA VAL A 77 -1.12 18.47 7.50
C VAL A 77 -2.48 18.61 6.81
N GLU A 78 -3.36 17.62 6.90
CA GLU A 78 -4.71 17.69 6.32
C GLU A 78 -5.53 18.81 6.96
N HIS A 79 -5.52 18.91 8.28
CA HIS A 79 -6.21 19.98 9.00
C HIS A 79 -5.65 21.37 8.64
N GLN A 80 -4.33 21.50 8.50
CA GLN A 80 -3.71 22.76 8.10
C GLN A 80 -4.03 23.15 6.65
N LYS A 81 -4.10 22.18 5.73
CA LYS A 81 -4.50 22.41 4.34
C LYS A 81 -5.94 22.90 4.24
N ILE A 82 -6.87 22.23 4.93
CA ILE A 82 -8.28 22.62 4.98
C ILE A 82 -8.40 24.06 5.50
N ASN A 83 -7.71 24.40 6.58
CA ASN A 83 -7.73 25.76 7.12
C ASN A 83 -7.13 26.82 6.19
N LYS A 84 -6.18 26.44 5.32
CA LYS A 84 -5.59 27.35 4.34
C LYS A 84 -6.48 27.56 3.12
N GLU A 85 -7.19 26.52 2.68
CA GLU A 85 -8.19 26.62 1.60
C GLU A 85 -9.44 27.42 2.03
N ASN A 86 -9.82 27.35 3.31
CA ASN A 86 -10.95 28.13 3.84
C ASN A 86 -10.64 29.62 4.10
N ASN A 87 -9.37 30.05 4.01
CA ASN A 87 -8.92 31.43 4.26
C ASN A 87 -8.39 32.12 2.99
N ASN A 88 -8.71 31.60 1.80
CA ASN A 88 -8.37 32.17 0.50
C ASN A 88 -9.61 32.19 -0.41
#